data_AF-A0A921GMP5-F1
#
_entry.id   AF-A0A921GMP5-F1
#
_cell.length_a   1.000
_cell.length_b   1.000
_cell.length_c   1.000
_cell.angle_alpha   90.00
_cell.angle_beta   90.00
_cell.angle_gamma   90.00
#
_symmetry.space_group_name_H-M   'P 1'
#
loop_
_entity.id
_entity.type
_entity.pdbx_description
1 polymer ?
#
loop_
_entity_poly.entity_id
_entity_poly.type
_entity_poly.pdbx_seq_one_letter_code
_entity_poly.pdbx_strand_id
1 'polypeptide(L)'
;VEGVLEHTARMAEAAAPGDTLVLGHWCTEHDEAGSATGAAVAEVNAGLAEAHRDHFLDVQHLLTGEEGLASSPLAPLQLLEQGTTHDALARAVVPPLLIASDGIHLNGWGNLVLSWAIVRRMQELRWL
;
A
#
# COMPACT_ATOMS: atom_id res chain seq x y z
N VAL A 1 -11.25 -12.80 3.87
CA VAL A 1 -11.31 -11.90 2.70
C VAL A 1 -12.67 -11.26 2.57
N GLU A 2 -13.75 -12.04 2.38
CA GLU A 2 -15.12 -11.52 2.19
C GLU A 2 -15.54 -10.43 3.18
N GLY A 3 -15.37 -10.65 4.49
CA GLY A 3 -15.73 -9.65 5.49
C GLY A 3 -14.94 -8.33 5.39
N VAL A 4 -13.69 -8.35 4.93
CA VAL A 4 -12.90 -7.12 4.71
C VAL A 4 -13.45 -6.34 3.52
N LEU A 5 -13.77 -7.04 2.43
CA LEU A 5 -14.37 -6.44 1.24
C LEU A 5 -15.74 -5.84 1.58
N GLU A 6 -16.59 -6.59 2.29
CA GLU A 6 -17.91 -6.12 2.72
C GLU A 6 -17.82 -4.87 3.60
N HIS A 7 -16.95 -4.88 4.61
CA HIS A 7 -16.80 -3.72 5.50
C HIS A 7 -16.27 -2.49 4.75
N THR A 8 -15.31 -2.68 3.84
CA THR A 8 -14.75 -1.59 3.03
C THR A 8 -15.81 -1.00 2.09
N ALA A 9 -16.61 -1.85 1.44
CA ALA A 9 -17.72 -1.43 0.60
C ALA A 9 -18.74 -0.59 1.39
N ARG A 10 -19.13 -1.05 2.58
CA ARG A 10 -20.06 -0.31 3.46
C ARG A 10 -19.52 1.06 3.87
N MET A 11 -18.22 1.19 4.11
CA MET A 11 -17.60 2.49 4.40
C MET A 11 -17.60 3.40 3.17
N ALA A 12 -17.30 2.86 1.98
CA ALA A 12 -17.29 3.61 0.74
C ALA A 12 -18.70 4.10 0.34
N GLU A 13 -19.73 3.26 0.53
CA GLU A 13 -21.14 3.58 0.26
C GLU A 13 -21.72 4.64 1.21
N ALA A 14 -21.12 4.82 2.39
CA ALA A 14 -21.53 5.85 3.33
C ALA A 14 -21.07 7.27 2.92
N ALA A 15 -20.14 7.38 1.97
CA ALA A 15 -19.64 8.64 1.43
C ALA A 15 -20.41 9.05 0.17
N ALA A 16 -20.28 10.32 -0.24
CA ALA A 16 -20.85 10.78 -1.50
C ALA A 16 -20.15 10.10 -2.70
N PRO A 17 -20.88 9.84 -3.81
CA PRO A 17 -20.27 9.25 -5.00
C PRO A 17 -19.09 10.10 -5.51
N GLY A 18 -17.95 9.47 -5.71
CA GLY A 18 -16.74 10.14 -6.21
C GLY A 18 -15.87 10.81 -5.15
N ASP A 19 -16.23 10.74 -3.87
CA ASP A 19 -15.47 11.38 -2.76
C ASP A 19 -14.65 10.37 -1.92
N THR A 20 -14.57 9.12 -2.36
CA THR A 20 -13.86 8.05 -1.64
C THR A 20 -12.57 7.66 -2.36
N LEU A 21 -11.47 7.57 -1.61
CA LEU A 21 -10.24 6.91 -2.04
C LEU A 21 -10.03 5.68 -1.16
N VAL A 22 -9.94 4.51 -1.77
CA VAL A 22 -9.70 3.24 -1.06
C VAL A 22 -8.22 2.89 -1.14
N LEU A 23 -7.62 2.63 0.01
CA LEU A 23 -6.22 2.26 0.14
C LEU A 23 -6.09 0.74 0.22
N GLY A 24 -5.22 0.16 -0.59
CA GLY A 24 -4.85 -1.25 -0.48
C GLY A 24 -4.10 -1.55 0.82
N HIS A 25 -4.07 -2.83 1.16
CA HIS A 25 -3.26 -3.37 2.25
C HIS A 25 -1.83 -3.65 1.78
N TRP A 26 -0.91 -3.84 2.72
CA TRP A 26 0.48 -4.20 2.44
C TRP A 26 0.92 -5.40 3.28
N CYS A 27 1.88 -6.16 2.78
CA CYS A 27 2.48 -7.30 3.47
C CYS A 27 3.70 -6.90 4.28
N THR A 28 3.80 -7.36 5.52
CA THR A 28 5.04 -7.30 6.31
C THR A 28 5.72 -8.67 6.37
N GLU A 29 6.77 -8.82 7.18
CA GLU A 29 7.46 -10.09 7.34
C GLU A 29 6.57 -11.25 7.83
N HIS A 30 5.39 -10.94 8.37
CA HIS A 30 4.38 -11.91 8.80
C HIS A 30 3.46 -12.38 7.65
N ASP A 31 3.55 -11.75 6.48
CA ASP A 31 2.65 -11.94 5.34
C ASP A 31 3.40 -12.24 4.03
N GLU A 32 4.55 -12.91 4.15
CA GLU A 32 5.43 -13.19 3.01
C GLU A 32 4.75 -14.00 1.90
N ALA A 33 5.30 -13.89 0.68
CA ALA A 33 4.83 -14.65 -0.47
C ALA A 33 4.78 -16.16 -0.16
N GLY A 34 3.64 -16.78 -0.46
CA GLY A 34 3.38 -18.20 -0.15
C GLY A 34 2.74 -18.45 1.20
N SER A 35 2.62 -17.44 2.08
CA SER A 35 1.81 -17.53 3.30
C SER A 35 0.31 -17.40 3.02
N ALA A 36 -0.51 -17.94 3.93
CA ALA A 36 -1.96 -17.80 3.84
C ALA A 36 -2.43 -16.34 4.01
N THR A 37 -1.76 -15.57 4.86
CA THR A 37 -2.08 -14.16 5.08
C THR A 37 -1.66 -13.30 3.89
N GLY A 38 -0.48 -13.52 3.32
CA GLY A 38 -0.05 -12.86 2.08
C GLY A 38 -1.00 -13.13 0.91
N ALA A 39 -1.47 -14.37 0.76
CA ALA A 39 -2.49 -14.71 -0.25
C ALA A 39 -3.81 -13.96 0.00
N ALA A 40 -4.25 -13.87 1.26
CA ALA A 40 -5.46 -13.13 1.61
C ALA A 40 -5.33 -11.62 1.35
N VAL A 41 -4.16 -11.01 1.62
CA VAL A 41 -3.88 -9.60 1.29
C VAL A 41 -3.97 -9.37 -0.21
N ALA A 42 -3.36 -10.25 -1.02
CA ALA A 42 -3.43 -10.15 -2.47
C ALA A 42 -4.87 -10.26 -2.99
N GLU A 43 -5.66 -11.18 -2.44
CA GLU A 43 -7.08 -11.35 -2.80
C GLU A 43 -7.93 -10.13 -2.43
N VAL A 44 -7.74 -9.56 -1.22
CA VAL A 44 -8.40 -8.32 -0.81
C VAL A 44 -8.03 -7.18 -1.75
N ASN A 45 -6.74 -6.96 -2.01
CA ASN A 45 -6.29 -5.88 -2.88
C ASN A 45 -6.83 -6.02 -4.31
N ALA A 46 -6.88 -7.24 -4.86
CA ALA A 46 -7.47 -7.48 -6.18
C ALA A 46 -8.96 -7.12 -6.21
N GLY A 47 -9.73 -7.53 -5.20
CA GLY A 47 -11.15 -7.19 -5.08
C GLY A 47 -11.40 -5.68 -4.93
N LEU A 48 -10.59 -5.00 -4.11
CA LEU A 48 -10.68 -3.55 -3.95
C LEU A 48 -10.29 -2.80 -5.25
N ALA A 49 -9.25 -3.25 -5.94
CA ALA A 49 -8.83 -2.68 -7.22
C ALA A 49 -9.92 -2.81 -8.29
N GLU A 50 -10.55 -3.98 -8.40
CA GLU A 50 -11.64 -4.21 -9.36
C GLU A 50 -12.86 -3.34 -9.06
N ALA A 51 -13.26 -3.26 -7.79
CA ALA A 51 -14.45 -2.53 -7.36
C ALA A 51 -14.28 -1.01 -7.45
N HIS A 52 -13.10 -0.48 -7.12
CA HIS A 52 -12.88 0.97 -6.97
C HIS A 52 -12.09 1.61 -8.13
N ARG A 53 -11.41 0.82 -8.97
CA ARG A 53 -10.71 1.28 -10.19
C ARG A 53 -9.83 2.50 -9.92
N ASP A 54 -10.14 3.65 -10.53
CA ASP A 54 -9.36 4.89 -10.40
C ASP A 54 -9.36 5.44 -8.95
N HIS A 55 -10.34 5.05 -8.15
CA HIS A 55 -10.46 5.39 -6.72
C HIS A 55 -9.74 4.38 -5.80
N PHE A 56 -8.90 3.50 -6.35
CA PHE A 56 -8.03 2.60 -5.59
C PHE A 56 -6.57 3.06 -5.66
N LEU A 57 -5.91 3.10 -4.49
CA LEU A 57 -4.46 3.27 -4.39
C LEU A 57 -3.82 1.94 -3.96
N ASP A 58 -3.01 1.36 -4.84
CA ASP A 58 -2.26 0.14 -4.54
C ASP A 58 -1.07 0.45 -3.62
N VAL A 59 -1.30 0.36 -2.32
CA VAL A 59 -0.28 0.63 -1.30
C VAL A 59 0.81 -0.44 -1.27
N GLN A 60 0.47 -1.70 -1.57
CA GLN A 60 1.47 -2.76 -1.71
C GLN A 60 2.45 -2.39 -2.83
N HIS A 61 1.95 -2.08 -4.02
CA HIS A 61 2.82 -1.68 -5.14
C HIS A 61 3.60 -0.39 -4.85
N LEU A 62 2.99 0.59 -4.17
CA LEU A 62 3.70 1.80 -3.74
C LEU A 62 4.91 1.47 -2.85
N LEU A 63 4.78 0.50 -1.96
CA LEU A 63 5.80 0.21 -0.95
C LEU A 63 6.80 -0.88 -1.38
N THR A 64 6.55 -1.57 -2.49
CA THR A 64 7.44 -2.62 -3.01
C THR A 64 7.89 -2.39 -4.46
N GLY A 65 7.25 -1.47 -5.18
CA GLY A 65 7.56 -1.15 -6.57
C GLY A 65 8.66 -0.09 -6.69
N GLU A 66 9.42 -0.17 -7.79
CA GLU A 66 10.50 0.77 -8.09
C GLU A 66 10.03 2.23 -8.08
N GLU A 67 8.88 2.54 -8.69
CA GLU A 67 8.35 3.91 -8.75
C GLU A 67 8.14 4.50 -7.35
N GLY A 68 7.55 3.74 -6.44
CA GLY A 68 7.29 4.20 -5.09
C GLY A 68 8.56 4.26 -4.25
N LEU A 69 9.44 3.27 -4.34
CA LEU A 69 10.71 3.23 -3.60
C LEU A 69 11.72 4.27 -4.07
N ALA A 70 11.65 4.70 -5.33
CA ALA A 70 12.46 5.79 -5.89
C ALA A 70 11.76 7.16 -5.83
N SER A 71 10.56 7.24 -5.24
CA SER A 71 9.78 8.48 -5.18
C SER A 71 10.53 9.59 -4.42
N SER A 72 10.20 10.85 -4.73
CA SER A 72 10.86 12.02 -4.12
C SER A 72 10.92 12.00 -2.58
N PRO A 73 9.90 11.53 -1.83
CA PRO A 73 10.00 11.45 -0.38
C PRO A 73 11.00 10.41 0.13
N LEU A 74 11.26 9.35 -0.64
CA LEU A 74 12.16 8.25 -0.24
C LEU A 74 13.55 8.33 -0.90
N ALA A 75 13.72 9.17 -1.92
CA ALA A 75 14.98 9.33 -2.64
C ALA A 75 16.22 9.49 -1.73
N PRO A 76 16.18 10.25 -0.60
CA PRO A 76 17.34 10.37 0.29
C PRO A 76 17.79 9.05 0.95
N LEU A 77 16.91 8.06 1.05
CA LEU A 77 17.19 6.76 1.66
C LEU A 77 17.90 5.79 0.71
N GLN A 78 17.85 6.04 -0.60
CA GLN A 78 18.43 5.16 -1.63
C GLN A 78 18.03 3.68 -1.40
N LEU A 79 16.73 3.43 -1.17
CA LEU A 79 16.23 2.12 -0.73
C LEU A 79 16.61 0.99 -1.67
N LEU A 80 16.58 1.23 -2.98
CA LEU A 80 16.90 0.25 -4.01
C LEU A 80 18.40 -0.10 -4.08
N GLU A 81 19.26 0.58 -3.32
CA GLU A 81 20.68 0.25 -3.19
C GLU A 81 20.95 -0.59 -1.93
N GLN A 82 19.95 -0.78 -1.07
CA GLN A 82 20.09 -1.50 0.20
C GLN A 82 19.84 -3.00 0.02
N GLY A 83 20.76 -3.84 0.49
CA GLY A 83 20.60 -5.30 0.48
C GLY A 83 19.33 -5.75 1.20
N THR A 84 19.00 -5.13 2.34
CA THR A 84 17.80 -5.45 3.13
C THR A 84 16.50 -5.14 2.38
N THR A 85 16.50 -4.16 1.47
CA THR A 85 15.36 -3.91 0.58
C THR A 85 15.21 -5.06 -0.41
N HIS A 86 16.29 -5.49 -1.07
CA HIS A 86 16.22 -6.60 -2.03
C HIS A 86 15.74 -7.90 -1.38
N ASP A 87 16.22 -8.21 -0.17
CA ASP A 87 15.77 -9.37 0.60
C ASP A 87 14.26 -9.32 0.90
N ALA A 88 13.74 -8.14 1.26
CA ALA A 88 12.32 -7.93 1.50
C ALA A 88 11.49 -8.06 0.21
N LEU A 89 11.95 -7.48 -0.89
CA LEU A 89 11.28 -7.55 -2.19
C LEU A 89 11.20 -8.97 -2.73
N ALA A 90 12.25 -9.79 -2.52
CA ALA A 90 12.24 -11.20 -2.90
C ALA A 90 11.13 -12.01 -2.18
N ARG A 91 10.70 -11.54 -1.01
CA ARG A 91 9.60 -12.12 -0.20
C ARG A 91 8.26 -11.43 -0.44
N ALA A 92 8.21 -10.44 -1.34
CA ALA A 92 7.06 -9.57 -1.59
C ALA A 92 6.55 -8.81 -0.34
N VAL A 93 7.46 -8.43 0.57
CA VAL A 93 7.12 -7.67 1.77
C VAL A 93 7.71 -6.26 1.73
N VAL A 94 7.08 -5.35 2.47
CA VAL A 94 7.56 -3.97 2.59
C VAL A 94 8.98 -3.93 3.19
N PRO A 95 9.92 -3.14 2.63
CA PRO A 95 11.26 -3.02 3.17
C PRO A 95 11.27 -2.60 4.65
N PRO A 96 12.14 -3.18 5.50
CA PRO A 96 12.15 -2.93 6.93
C PRO A 96 12.43 -1.47 7.31
N LEU A 97 13.12 -0.73 6.44
CA LEU A 97 13.35 0.72 6.59
C LEU A 97 12.08 1.57 6.53
N LEU A 98 10.95 1.01 6.09
CA LEU A 98 9.63 1.67 6.04
C LEU A 98 8.68 1.14 7.12
N ILE A 99 9.08 0.14 7.90
CA ILE A 99 8.29 -0.49 8.96
C ILE A 99 8.75 0.03 10.33
N ALA A 100 7.81 0.13 11.27
CA ALA A 100 8.03 0.51 12.65
C ALA A 100 8.61 -0.67 13.46
N SER A 101 9.04 -0.41 14.69
CA SER A 101 9.68 -1.43 15.53
C SER A 101 8.76 -2.59 15.94
N ASP A 102 7.45 -2.48 15.72
CA ASP A 102 6.48 -3.54 15.99
C ASP A 102 6.29 -4.53 14.83
N GLY A 103 6.97 -4.33 13.70
CA GLY A 103 6.94 -5.23 12.55
C GLY A 103 5.64 -5.20 11.73
N ILE A 104 4.69 -4.33 12.08
CA ILE A 104 3.35 -4.28 11.47
C ILE A 104 3.07 -2.90 10.87
N HIS A 105 3.32 -1.83 11.62
CA HIS A 105 2.96 -0.48 11.19
C HIS A 105 4.02 0.14 10.28
N LEU A 106 3.60 1.05 9.42
CA LEU A 106 4.52 1.93 8.72
C LEU A 106 5.18 2.90 9.71
N ASN A 107 6.47 3.15 9.53
CA ASN A 107 7.16 4.21 10.27
C ASN A 107 6.94 5.58 9.61
N GLY A 108 7.70 6.60 10.05
CA GLY A 108 7.59 7.95 9.51
C GLY A 108 7.84 8.03 8.00
N TRP A 109 8.80 7.27 7.46
CA TRP A 109 9.10 7.24 6.03
C TRP A 109 8.01 6.52 5.23
N GLY A 110 7.52 5.38 5.74
CA GLY A 110 6.40 4.66 5.11
C GLY A 110 5.12 5.51 5.04
N ASN A 111 4.79 6.24 6.11
CA ASN A 111 3.66 7.16 6.10
C ASN A 111 3.89 8.40 5.23
N LEU A 112 5.14 8.86 5.09
CA LEU A 112 5.48 10.00 4.24
C LEU A 112 5.24 9.68 2.77
N VAL A 113 5.69 8.53 2.28
CA VAL A 113 5.43 8.11 0.89
C VAL A 113 3.94 7.84 0.63
N LEU A 114 3.23 7.25 1.60
CA LEU A 114 1.79 7.05 1.51
C LEU A 114 1.03 8.38 1.41
N SER A 115 1.37 9.35 2.27
CA SER A 115 0.77 10.69 2.25
C SER A 115 1.03 11.41 0.92
N TRP A 116 2.25 11.29 0.39
CA TRP A 116 2.60 11.83 -0.92
C TRP A 116 1.77 11.19 -2.06
N ALA A 117 1.61 9.87 -2.03
CA ALA A 117 0.82 9.16 -3.04
C ALA A 117 -0.68 9.49 -2.95
N ILE A 118 -1.22 9.67 -1.74
CA ILE A 118 -2.60 10.15 -1.54
C ILE A 118 -2.79 11.52 -2.19
N VAL A 119 -1.90 12.49 -1.93
CA VAL A 119 -1.99 13.83 -2.51
C VAL A 119 -1.94 13.76 -4.04
N ARG A 120 -1.04 12.95 -4.63
CA ARG A 120 -0.99 12.75 -6.08
C ARG A 120 -2.30 12.19 -6.62
N ARG A 121 -2.87 11.17 -5.97
CA ARG A 121 -4.14 10.59 -6.41
C ARG A 121 -5.30 11.58 -6.28
N MET A 122 -5.33 12.40 -5.23
CA MET A 122 -6.32 13.48 -5.10
C MET A 122 -6.22 14.51 -6.24
N GLN A 123 -5.00 14.85 -6.69
CA GLN A 123 -4.78 15.71 -7.86
C GLN A 123 -5.26 15.05 -9.15
N GLU A 124 -4.97 13.76 -9.35
CA GLU A 124 -5.42 12.97 -10.50
C GLU A 124 -6.96 12.90 -10.57
N LEU A 125 -7.62 12.77 -9.42
CA LEU A 125 -9.08 12.79 -9.26
C LEU A 125 -9.69 14.20 -9.24
N ARG A 126 -8.86 15.26 -9.30
CA ARG A 126 -9.27 16.68 -9.29
C ARG A 126 -10.00 17.11 -8.03
N TRP A 127 -9.62 16.58 -6.87
CA TRP A 127 -10.11 17.01 -5.57
C TRP A 127 -9.31 18.19 -4.99
N LEU A 128 -8.12 18.46 -5.54
CA LEU A 128 -7.20 19.53 -5.18
C LEU A 128 -6.81 20.37 -6.40
#